data_AF-A0A358N406-F1
#
_entry.id   AF-A0A358N406-F1
#
_cell.length_a   1.000
_cell.length_b   1.000
_cell.length_c   1.000
_cell.angle_alpha   90.00
_cell.angle_beta   90.00
_cell.angle_gamma   90.00
#
_symmetry.space_group_name_H-M   'P 1'
#
loop_
_entity.id
_entity.type
_entity.pdbx_description
1 polymer ?
#
loop_
_entity_poly.entity_id
_entity_poly.type
_entity_poly.pdbx_seq_one_letter_code
_entity_poly.pdbx_strand_id
1 'polypeptide(L)'
;MKKLYRPLMVMLVVTLVVVLAIGTFVTRSTRSKVTSLRQEIKQEGDPLYLVDFRVDPIENDSNCYFHLMNAKEDILAFDEFLLKSFNGAAGADFRYPKKLVKSDVDTLVKGIEDHRELFDQIERMADCKQYQADLDFEKGYAILLHHIELCRSVTSALKAMIISDVSQQRGDEAIRNCIQGLRISRLLMDEPILISFLYALQMERTMLDGAFYVISNTPTTAEARADLRRAIAGSNRKNGLLLALKGERSCGIQTFRDLREGNDNALGGMRVSNHILGFAFEQAYLNDDESQYITVMNNAIENADKSHPERVRLSEEIIKKLEGSALRFSVTKLILPATLATTEAVDFNTAKARSLQVILRLQAEGQVTLSDLPQDPFSRKPLITKQKDQAWTVYSVGKNQKDDHGDFGTPKQHARQAPDVGYGPIHVVPSGGNAN
;
A
#
# COMPACT_ATOMS: atom_id res chain seq x y z
N MET A 1 -48.30 -46.71 -20.86
CA MET A 1 -47.24 -45.70 -21.02
C MET A 1 -47.76 -44.30 -21.43
N LYS A 2 -48.52 -44.12 -22.53
CA LYS A 2 -49.01 -42.77 -22.96
C LYS A 2 -49.80 -41.95 -21.92
N LYS A 3 -50.50 -42.59 -20.98
CA LYS A 3 -51.25 -41.88 -19.91
C LYS A 3 -50.38 -41.23 -18.82
N LEU A 4 -49.12 -41.65 -18.65
CA LEU A 4 -48.21 -41.11 -17.63
C LEU A 4 -47.42 -39.88 -18.12
N TYR A 5 -47.22 -39.74 -19.44
CA TYR A 5 -46.43 -38.64 -20.02
C TYR A 5 -47.08 -37.27 -19.90
N ARG A 6 -48.42 -37.19 -20.00
CA ARG A 6 -49.15 -35.91 -19.93
C ARG A 6 -49.00 -35.20 -18.58
N PRO A 7 -49.24 -35.83 -17.41
CA PRO A 7 -49.04 -35.16 -16.12
C PRO A 7 -47.57 -34.81 -15.85
N LEU A 8 -46.62 -35.64 -16.31
CA LEU A 8 -45.19 -35.35 -16.18
C LEU A 8 -44.77 -34.11 -16.99
N MET A 9 -45.25 -33.99 -18.23
CA MET A 9 -45.02 -32.81 -19.07
C MET A 9 -45.62 -31.55 -18.45
N VAL A 10 -46.86 -31.63 -17.91
CA VAL A 10 -47.48 -30.48 -17.23
C VAL A 10 -46.69 -30.08 -15.99
N MET A 11 -46.27 -31.04 -15.16
CA MET A 11 -45.43 -30.78 -13.99
C MET A 11 -44.11 -30.12 -14.39
N LEU A 12 -43.45 -30.61 -15.44
CA LEU A 12 -42.20 -30.03 -15.94
C LEU A 12 -42.38 -28.59 -16.43
N VAL A 13 -43.45 -28.31 -17.18
CA VAL A 13 -43.77 -26.96 -17.65
C VAL A 13 -44.09 -26.02 -16.48
N VAL A 14 -44.89 -26.46 -15.50
CA VAL A 14 -45.20 -25.66 -14.31
C VAL A 14 -43.93 -25.37 -13.52
N THR A 15 -43.09 -26.38 -13.28
CA THR A 15 -41.79 -26.21 -12.62
C THR A 15 -40.91 -25.21 -13.37
N LEU A 16 -40.83 -25.30 -14.70
CA LEU A 16 -40.07 -24.37 -15.52
C LEU A 16 -40.59 -22.93 -15.39
N VAL A 17 -41.91 -22.72 -15.47
CA VAL A 17 -42.53 -21.40 -15.31
C VAL A 17 -42.26 -20.82 -13.92
N VAL A 18 -42.38 -21.64 -12.87
CA VAL A 18 -42.08 -21.22 -11.49
C VAL A 18 -40.60 -20.85 -11.33
N VAL A 19 -39.68 -21.65 -11.86
CA VAL A 19 -38.24 -21.37 -11.84
C VAL A 19 -37.91 -20.06 -12.58
N LEU A 20 -38.52 -19.82 -13.74
CA LEU A 20 -38.36 -18.57 -14.50
C LEU A 20 -38.94 -17.36 -13.76
N ALA A 21 -40.11 -17.49 -13.14
CA ALA A 21 -40.73 -16.43 -12.35
C ALA A 21 -39.89 -16.08 -11.12
N ILE A 22 -39.41 -17.08 -10.38
CA ILE A 22 -38.49 -16.90 -9.25
C ILE A 22 -37.19 -16.25 -9.72
N GLY A 23 -36.57 -16.77 -10.78
CA GLY A 23 -35.33 -16.22 -11.35
C GLY A 23 -35.49 -14.75 -11.74
N THR A 24 -36.60 -14.39 -12.40
CA THR A 24 -36.92 -13.01 -12.79
C THR A 24 -37.11 -12.11 -11.56
N PHE A 25 -37.89 -12.56 -10.58
CA PHE A 25 -38.12 -11.81 -9.34
C PHE A 25 -36.82 -11.56 -8.57
N VAL A 26 -36.01 -12.60 -8.38
CA VAL A 26 -34.72 -12.49 -7.67
C VAL A 26 -33.78 -11.54 -8.44
N THR A 27 -33.66 -11.69 -9.75
CA THR A 27 -32.83 -10.80 -10.59
C THR A 27 -33.26 -9.34 -10.48
N ARG A 28 -34.57 -9.07 -10.52
CA ARG A 28 -35.11 -7.72 -10.40
C ARG A 28 -34.84 -7.12 -9.02
N SER A 29 -35.01 -7.93 -7.97
CA SER A 29 -34.77 -7.51 -6.59
C SER A 29 -33.29 -7.16 -6.36
N THR A 30 -32.37 -8.05 -6.76
CA THR A 30 -30.92 -7.80 -6.60
C THR A 30 -30.44 -6.65 -7.48
N ARG A 31 -30.99 -6.51 -8.70
CA ARG A 31 -30.72 -5.35 -9.56
C ARG A 31 -31.18 -4.03 -8.92
N SER A 32 -32.35 -4.00 -8.29
CA SER A 32 -32.84 -2.80 -7.60
C SER A 32 -31.91 -2.40 -6.46
N LYS A 33 -31.45 -3.37 -5.67
CA LYS A 33 -30.52 -3.15 -4.56
C LYS A 33 -29.19 -2.56 -5.04
N VAL A 34 -28.55 -3.18 -6.05
CA VAL A 34 -27.27 -2.67 -6.56
C VAL A 34 -27.42 -1.30 -7.22
N THR A 35 -28.55 -1.03 -7.88
CA THR A 35 -28.83 0.29 -8.47
C THR A 35 -28.92 1.38 -7.40
N SER A 36 -29.60 1.10 -6.27
CA SER A 36 -29.66 2.03 -5.12
C SER A 36 -28.27 2.35 -4.60
N LEU A 37 -27.46 1.33 -4.32
CA LEU A 37 -26.10 1.49 -3.81
C LEU A 37 -25.21 2.30 -4.75
N ARG A 38 -25.29 2.06 -6.06
CA ARG A 38 -24.55 2.86 -7.06
C ARG A 38 -25.04 4.30 -7.13
N GLN A 39 -26.34 4.52 -6.96
CA GLN A 39 -26.91 5.86 -6.93
C GLN A 39 -26.48 6.63 -5.67
N GLU A 40 -26.40 5.97 -4.52
CA GLU A 40 -25.87 6.54 -3.28
C GLU A 40 -24.42 7.02 -3.48
N ILE A 41 -23.54 6.19 -4.04
CA ILE A 41 -22.14 6.56 -4.38
C ILE A 41 -22.11 7.82 -5.27
N LYS A 42 -22.93 7.86 -6.32
CA LYS A 42 -23.00 9.04 -7.22
C LYS A 42 -23.52 10.28 -6.51
N GLN A 43 -24.48 10.14 -5.60
CA GLN A 43 -25.05 11.26 -4.84
C GLN A 43 -24.03 11.86 -3.86
N GLU A 44 -23.11 11.05 -3.34
CA GLU A 44 -21.97 11.49 -2.53
C GLU A 44 -20.88 12.20 -3.35
N GLY A 45 -20.97 12.18 -4.68
CA GLY A 45 -19.97 12.73 -5.59
C GLY A 45 -18.75 11.83 -5.76
N ASP A 46 -18.84 10.57 -5.33
CA ASP A 46 -17.76 9.61 -5.45
C ASP A 46 -17.73 8.96 -6.86
N PRO A 47 -16.54 8.58 -7.35
CA PRO A 47 -16.41 7.87 -8.61
C PRO A 47 -17.06 6.49 -8.52
N LEU A 48 -17.75 6.11 -9.59
CA LEU A 48 -18.44 4.82 -9.68
C LEU A 48 -17.59 3.79 -10.43
N TYR A 49 -16.86 4.24 -11.45
CA TYR A 49 -15.98 3.42 -12.28
C TYR A 49 -14.56 3.98 -12.27
N LEU A 50 -13.58 3.14 -12.59
CA LEU A 50 -12.18 3.56 -12.55
C LEU A 50 -11.91 4.67 -13.57
N VAL A 51 -12.63 4.66 -14.70
CA VAL A 51 -12.60 5.73 -15.72
C VAL A 51 -13.06 7.10 -15.20
N ASP A 52 -13.82 7.16 -14.11
CA ASP A 52 -14.25 8.42 -13.50
C ASP A 52 -13.09 9.15 -12.79
N PHE A 53 -11.96 8.48 -12.57
CA PHE A 53 -10.72 9.08 -12.06
C PHE A 53 -9.82 9.68 -13.16
N ARG A 54 -10.23 9.64 -14.43
CA ARG A 54 -9.48 10.30 -15.50
C ARG A 54 -9.38 11.79 -15.20
N VAL A 55 -8.15 12.30 -15.11
CA VAL A 55 -7.85 13.71 -14.96
C VAL A 55 -7.19 14.24 -16.24
N ASP A 56 -7.28 15.55 -16.45
CA ASP A 56 -6.61 16.21 -17.56
C ASP A 56 -5.09 15.94 -17.50
N PRO A 57 -4.42 15.75 -18.66
CA PRO A 57 -2.98 15.54 -18.69
C PRO A 57 -2.21 16.66 -17.99
N ILE A 58 -1.29 16.30 -17.11
CA ILE A 58 -0.36 17.25 -16.46
C ILE A 58 0.86 17.54 -17.33
N GLU A 59 1.43 18.74 -17.20
CA GLU A 59 2.64 19.14 -17.91
C GLU A 59 3.82 18.22 -17.56
N ASN A 60 4.59 17.82 -18.59
CA ASN A 60 5.66 16.84 -18.47
C ASN A 60 6.68 17.16 -17.36
N ASP A 61 7.14 18.41 -17.27
CA ASP A 61 8.15 18.84 -16.29
C ASP A 61 7.62 18.84 -14.84
N SER A 62 6.29 18.82 -14.66
CA SER A 62 5.66 18.73 -13.34
C SER A 62 5.24 17.30 -12.97
N ASN A 63 5.35 16.35 -13.91
CA ASN A 63 4.90 14.98 -13.76
C ASN A 63 6.06 14.03 -13.41
N CYS A 64 6.04 13.50 -12.18
CA CYS A 64 7.03 12.50 -11.76
C CYS A 64 7.03 11.25 -12.66
N TYR A 65 5.88 10.85 -13.21
CA TYR A 65 5.81 9.70 -14.12
C TYR A 65 6.58 9.95 -15.43
N PHE A 66 6.58 11.17 -15.95
CA PHE A 66 7.33 11.51 -17.17
C PHE A 66 8.84 11.29 -16.96
N HIS A 67 9.39 11.78 -15.84
CA HIS A 67 10.79 11.56 -15.50
C HIS A 67 11.11 10.08 -15.24
N LEU A 68 10.19 9.35 -14.58
CA LEU A 68 10.32 7.90 -14.39
C LEU A 68 10.43 7.15 -15.72
N MET A 69 9.60 7.50 -16.69
CA MET A 69 9.61 6.86 -18.01
C MET A 69 10.82 7.27 -18.86
N ASN A 70 11.28 8.51 -18.77
CA ASN A 70 12.51 8.95 -19.44
C ASN A 70 13.75 8.23 -18.89
N ALA A 71 13.79 7.95 -17.60
CA ALA A 71 14.88 7.23 -16.94
C ALA A 71 14.77 5.69 -17.07
N LYS A 72 13.77 5.16 -17.78
CA LYS A 72 13.45 3.73 -17.77
C LYS A 72 14.64 2.84 -18.09
N GLU A 73 15.38 3.13 -19.16
CA GLU A 73 16.50 2.29 -19.58
C GLU A 73 17.65 2.35 -18.57
N ASP A 74 17.95 3.52 -18.00
CA ASP A 74 18.98 3.68 -16.96
C ASP A 74 18.59 2.99 -15.65
N ILE A 75 17.29 3.03 -15.28
CA ILE A 75 16.73 2.31 -14.14
C ILE A 75 16.97 0.80 -14.31
N LEU A 76 16.64 0.25 -15.48
CA LEU A 76 16.79 -1.17 -15.76
C LEU A 76 18.27 -1.60 -15.80
N ALA A 77 19.13 -0.77 -16.41
CA ALA A 77 20.57 -1.01 -16.43
C ALA A 77 21.18 -1.02 -15.01
N PHE A 78 20.78 -0.08 -14.16
CA PHE A 78 21.26 -0.03 -12.78
C PHE A 78 20.73 -1.20 -11.93
N ASP A 79 19.48 -1.62 -12.13
CA ASP A 79 18.93 -2.78 -11.42
C ASP A 79 19.65 -4.08 -11.82
N GLU A 80 19.97 -4.24 -13.11
CA GLU A 80 20.79 -5.36 -13.60
C GLU A 80 22.20 -5.32 -13.00
N PHE A 81 22.80 -4.14 -12.88
CA PHE A 81 24.08 -3.95 -12.19
C PHE A 81 24.01 -4.41 -10.72
N LEU A 82 22.97 -4.03 -9.97
CA LEU A 82 22.79 -4.47 -8.58
C LEU A 82 22.62 -5.98 -8.50
N LEU A 83 21.78 -6.58 -9.35
CA LEU A 83 21.56 -8.03 -9.42
C LEU A 83 22.87 -8.80 -9.62
N LYS A 84 23.71 -8.37 -10.58
CA LYS A 84 25.00 -8.99 -10.88
C LYS A 84 26.01 -8.82 -9.75
N SER A 85 26.03 -7.65 -9.13
CA SER A 85 27.06 -7.30 -8.13
C SER A 85 26.80 -7.91 -6.76
N PHE A 86 25.54 -8.20 -6.41
CA PHE A 86 25.15 -8.61 -5.04
C PHE A 86 24.47 -9.98 -4.99
N ASN A 87 24.94 -10.95 -5.80
CA ASN A 87 24.46 -12.34 -5.81
C ASN A 87 22.92 -12.46 -5.98
N GLY A 88 22.34 -11.64 -6.85
CA GLY A 88 20.90 -11.61 -7.08
C GLY A 88 20.08 -10.82 -6.06
N ALA A 89 20.72 -10.13 -5.12
CA ALA A 89 20.03 -9.21 -4.22
C ALA A 89 19.74 -7.88 -4.93
N ALA A 90 18.56 -7.75 -5.54
CA ALA A 90 18.01 -6.48 -5.99
C ALA A 90 16.55 -6.30 -5.50
N GLY A 91 15.96 -5.14 -5.78
CA GLY A 91 14.58 -4.85 -5.40
C GLY A 91 14.34 -4.93 -3.89
N ALA A 92 13.36 -5.76 -3.50
CA ALA A 92 12.94 -5.96 -2.12
C ALA A 92 13.98 -6.65 -1.23
N ASP A 93 14.90 -7.43 -1.83
CA ASP A 93 15.88 -8.22 -1.08
C ASP A 93 17.19 -7.46 -0.80
N PHE A 94 17.44 -6.36 -1.51
CA PHE A 94 18.52 -5.45 -1.19
C PHE A 94 18.25 -4.80 0.17
N ARG A 95 18.96 -5.12 1.25
CA ARG A 95 18.67 -4.60 2.60
C ARG A 95 19.77 -3.69 3.08
N TYR A 96 19.44 -2.73 3.95
CA TYR A 96 20.48 -1.97 4.66
C TYR A 96 21.35 -2.96 5.45
N PRO A 97 22.67 -2.97 5.20
CA PRO A 97 23.55 -3.95 5.79
C PRO A 97 23.78 -3.63 7.27
N LYS A 98 23.81 -4.66 8.12
CA LYS A 98 24.22 -4.48 9.52
C LYS A 98 25.68 -4.07 9.65
N LYS A 99 26.51 -4.45 8.67
CA LYS A 99 27.93 -4.13 8.60
C LYS A 99 28.29 -3.82 7.15
N LEU A 100 28.93 -2.68 6.93
CA LEU A 100 29.45 -2.31 5.62
C LEU A 100 30.68 -3.15 5.29
N VAL A 101 30.68 -3.75 4.11
CA VAL A 101 31.83 -4.44 3.53
C VAL A 101 32.44 -3.51 2.49
N LYS A 102 33.75 -3.23 2.61
CA LYS A 102 34.41 -2.22 1.79
C LYS A 102 34.32 -2.51 0.29
N SER A 103 34.50 -3.76 -0.14
CA SER A 103 34.37 -4.15 -1.55
C SER A 103 32.99 -3.85 -2.13
N ASP A 104 31.95 -4.08 -1.33
CA ASP A 104 30.55 -3.87 -1.72
C ASP A 104 30.28 -2.37 -1.87
N VAL A 105 30.80 -1.58 -0.94
CA VAL A 105 30.75 -0.11 -0.97
C VAL A 105 31.48 0.44 -2.20
N ASP A 106 32.72 0.03 -2.45
CA ASP A 106 33.52 0.50 -3.58
C ASP A 106 32.80 0.18 -4.91
N THR A 107 32.14 -0.99 -4.97
CA THR A 107 31.30 -1.39 -6.11
C THR A 107 30.08 -0.47 -6.27
N LEU A 108 29.35 -0.17 -5.18
CA LEU A 108 28.22 0.75 -5.21
C LEU A 108 28.62 2.16 -5.65
N VAL A 109 29.71 2.70 -5.09
CA VAL A 109 30.21 4.04 -5.44
C VAL A 109 30.47 4.11 -6.94
N LYS A 110 31.22 3.15 -7.49
CA LYS A 110 31.50 3.10 -8.92
C LYS A 110 30.22 2.95 -9.75
N GLY A 111 29.33 2.04 -9.37
CA GLY A 111 28.06 1.85 -10.07
C GLY A 111 27.21 3.12 -10.11
N ILE A 112 27.19 3.88 -9.02
CA ILE A 112 26.49 5.17 -8.94
C ILE A 112 27.14 6.19 -9.90
N GLU A 113 28.47 6.26 -9.93
CA GLU A 113 29.20 7.15 -10.82
C GLU A 113 29.00 6.83 -12.30
N ASP A 114 28.93 5.54 -12.65
CA ASP A 114 28.72 5.05 -14.01
C ASP A 114 27.27 5.30 -14.50
N HIS A 115 26.33 5.59 -13.59
CA HIS A 115 24.91 5.80 -13.89
C HIS A 115 24.39 7.16 -13.38
N ARG A 116 25.21 8.23 -13.43
CA ARG A 116 24.85 9.57 -12.92
C ARG A 116 23.52 10.11 -13.46
N GLU A 117 23.23 9.89 -14.74
CA GLU A 117 22.00 10.39 -15.37
C GLU A 117 20.73 9.85 -14.69
N LEU A 118 20.74 8.60 -14.22
CA LEU A 118 19.65 8.04 -13.42
C LEU A 118 19.40 8.87 -12.16
N PHE A 119 20.45 9.20 -11.43
CA PHE A 119 20.32 9.89 -10.14
C PHE A 119 19.88 11.34 -10.32
N ASP A 120 20.32 12.00 -11.40
CA ASP A 120 19.79 13.31 -11.79
C ASP A 120 18.28 13.24 -12.10
N GLN A 121 17.82 12.17 -12.73
CA GLN A 121 16.38 11.97 -12.97
C GLN A 121 15.61 11.68 -11.68
N ILE A 122 16.17 10.91 -10.74
CA ILE A 122 15.55 10.65 -9.43
C ILE A 122 15.38 11.97 -8.65
N GLU A 123 16.36 12.86 -8.71
CA GLU A 123 16.24 14.20 -8.12
C GLU A 123 15.08 14.98 -8.75
N ARG A 124 14.99 15.01 -10.09
CA ARG A 124 13.87 15.64 -10.81
C ARG A 124 12.51 15.02 -10.45
N MET A 125 12.44 13.69 -10.34
CA MET A 125 11.23 12.98 -9.88
C MET A 125 10.79 13.46 -8.50
N ALA A 126 11.74 13.63 -7.58
CA ALA A 126 11.46 14.07 -6.21
C ALA A 126 11.06 15.56 -6.10
N ASP A 127 11.41 16.38 -7.09
CA ASP A 127 11.04 17.80 -7.17
C ASP A 127 9.72 18.06 -7.92
N CYS A 128 9.16 17.03 -8.55
CA CYS A 128 7.83 17.09 -9.15
C CYS A 128 6.75 17.38 -8.11
N LYS A 129 5.68 18.03 -8.57
CA LYS A 129 4.52 18.38 -7.72
C LYS A 129 3.35 17.43 -7.89
N GLN A 130 3.32 16.71 -9.00
CA GLN A 130 2.21 15.86 -9.39
C GLN A 130 2.71 14.53 -9.95
N TYR A 131 1.81 13.56 -9.97
CA TYR A 131 2.05 12.25 -10.54
C TYR A 131 0.80 11.78 -11.28
N GLN A 132 0.98 11.41 -12.54
CA GLN A 132 -0.08 10.84 -13.35
C GLN A 132 0.55 9.80 -14.28
N ALA A 133 0.36 8.53 -13.95
CA ALA A 133 0.73 7.42 -14.81
C ALA A 133 -0.21 7.32 -16.01
N ASP A 134 0.33 6.91 -17.17
CA ASP A 134 -0.45 6.64 -18.37
C ASP A 134 -1.15 5.28 -18.24
N LEU A 135 -2.35 5.32 -17.64
CA LEU A 135 -3.11 4.16 -17.22
C LEU A 135 -4.41 4.01 -17.99
N ASP A 136 -4.60 2.83 -18.55
CA ASP A 136 -5.83 2.46 -19.23
C ASP A 136 -6.89 1.96 -18.23
N PHE A 137 -7.59 2.90 -17.60
CA PHE A 137 -8.63 2.60 -16.60
C PHE A 137 -9.83 1.82 -17.15
N GLU A 138 -10.00 1.68 -18.48
CA GLU A 138 -11.05 0.83 -19.05
C GLU A 138 -10.79 -0.66 -18.80
N LYS A 139 -9.54 -1.05 -18.51
CA LYS A 139 -9.16 -2.44 -18.26
C LYS A 139 -9.47 -2.96 -16.85
N GLY A 140 -9.91 -2.10 -15.92
CA GLY A 140 -10.20 -2.52 -14.54
C GLY A 140 -9.00 -3.25 -13.91
N TYR A 141 -9.21 -4.46 -13.36
CA TYR A 141 -8.12 -5.26 -12.78
C TYR A 141 -7.11 -5.80 -13.80
N ALA A 142 -7.41 -5.76 -15.10
CA ALA A 142 -6.48 -6.15 -16.16
C ALA A 142 -5.51 -5.02 -16.55
N ILE A 143 -5.53 -3.88 -15.84
CA ILE A 143 -4.59 -2.78 -16.05
C ILE A 143 -3.16 -3.23 -15.79
N LEU A 144 -2.24 -2.83 -16.67
CA LEU A 144 -0.81 -3.13 -16.52
C LEU A 144 -0.13 -2.00 -15.74
N LEU A 145 0.46 -2.32 -14.60
CA LEU A 145 1.10 -1.37 -13.70
C LEU A 145 2.63 -1.39 -13.86
N HIS A 146 3.12 -1.23 -15.10
CA HIS A 146 4.56 -1.32 -15.41
C HIS A 146 5.42 -0.34 -14.60
N HIS A 147 4.85 0.82 -14.25
CA HIS A 147 5.52 1.85 -13.47
C HIS A 147 5.89 1.39 -12.06
N ILE A 148 5.14 0.45 -11.48
CA ILE A 148 5.40 -0.06 -10.13
C ILE A 148 6.72 -0.83 -10.06
N GLU A 149 7.07 -1.58 -11.12
CA GLU A 149 8.38 -2.23 -11.19
C GLU A 149 9.52 -1.20 -11.32
N LEU A 150 9.31 -0.13 -12.10
CA LEU A 150 10.30 0.95 -12.18
C LEU A 150 10.48 1.67 -10.84
N CYS A 151 9.40 1.93 -10.11
CA CYS A 151 9.47 2.52 -8.76
C CYS A 151 10.21 1.58 -7.77
N ARG A 152 10.14 0.25 -7.95
CA ARG A 152 10.95 -0.73 -7.20
C ARG A 152 12.43 -0.56 -7.44
N SER A 153 12.83 -0.47 -8.70
CA SER A 153 14.22 -0.26 -9.07
C SER A 153 14.72 1.11 -8.61
N VAL A 154 13.92 2.19 -8.70
CA VAL A 154 14.22 3.51 -8.12
C VAL A 154 14.44 3.43 -6.60
N THR A 155 13.60 2.68 -5.89
CA THR A 155 13.77 2.47 -4.45
C THR A 155 15.09 1.76 -4.13
N SER A 156 15.50 0.78 -4.95
CA SER A 156 16.81 0.13 -4.85
C SER A 156 17.96 1.09 -5.11
N ALA A 157 17.85 1.94 -6.12
CA ALA A 157 18.83 2.98 -6.45
C ALA A 157 19.02 3.97 -5.30
N LEU A 158 17.94 4.48 -4.71
CA LEU A 158 18.00 5.34 -3.54
C LEU A 158 18.68 4.66 -2.33
N LYS A 159 18.41 3.38 -2.09
CA LYS A 159 19.10 2.62 -1.02
C LYS A 159 20.59 2.50 -1.28
N ALA A 160 20.99 2.27 -2.53
CA ALA A 160 22.39 2.21 -2.93
C ALA A 160 23.09 3.55 -2.65
N MET A 161 22.46 4.68 -2.99
CA MET A 161 22.99 6.01 -2.65
C MET A 161 23.12 6.20 -1.14
N ILE A 162 22.08 5.86 -0.36
CA ILE A 162 22.11 5.99 1.10
C ILE A 162 23.26 5.17 1.71
N ILE A 163 23.46 3.93 1.27
CA ILE A 163 24.55 3.06 1.75
C ILE A 163 25.92 3.66 1.37
N SER A 164 26.05 4.13 0.13
CA SER A 164 27.25 4.77 -0.38
C SER A 164 27.61 6.03 0.43
N ASP A 165 26.64 6.89 0.71
CA ASP A 165 26.85 8.12 1.47
C ASP A 165 27.20 7.87 2.94
N VAL A 166 26.51 6.93 3.60
CA VAL A 166 26.84 6.51 4.97
C VAL A 166 28.28 5.99 5.05
N SER A 167 28.71 5.19 4.06
CA SER A 167 30.07 4.66 4.04
C SER A 167 31.16 5.72 3.90
N GLN A 168 30.82 6.84 3.25
CA GLN A 168 31.70 7.99 3.02
C GLN A 168 31.56 9.07 4.10
N GLN A 169 30.82 8.80 5.19
CA GLN A 169 30.52 9.75 6.26
C GLN A 169 29.75 11.00 5.80
N ARG A 170 28.97 10.88 4.71
CA ARG A 170 28.14 11.93 4.12
C ARG A 170 26.70 11.84 4.63
N GLY A 171 26.51 12.03 5.94
CA GLY A 171 25.23 11.79 6.59
C GLY A 171 24.10 12.69 6.08
N ASP A 172 24.37 13.96 5.82
CA ASP A 172 23.37 14.91 5.35
C ASP A 172 22.92 14.61 3.91
N GLU A 173 23.85 14.22 3.04
CA GLU A 173 23.57 13.71 1.68
C GLU A 173 22.65 12.49 1.75
N ALA A 174 22.97 11.53 2.63
CA ALA A 174 22.17 10.33 2.80
C ALA A 174 20.75 10.65 3.29
N ILE A 175 20.59 11.64 4.18
CA ILE A 175 19.28 12.15 4.60
C ILE A 175 18.52 12.77 3.44
N ARG A 176 19.18 13.55 2.57
CA ARG A 176 18.54 14.12 1.38
C ARG A 176 17.99 13.02 0.46
N ASN A 177 18.73 11.92 0.27
CA ASN A 177 18.25 10.79 -0.52
C ASN A 177 17.02 10.11 0.12
N CYS A 178 17.00 9.96 1.46
CA CYS A 178 15.80 9.49 2.16
C CYS A 178 14.61 10.42 1.90
N ILE A 179 14.82 11.75 1.94
CA ILE A 179 13.77 12.74 1.69
C ILE A 179 13.26 12.65 0.24
N GLN A 180 14.13 12.48 -0.74
CA GLN A 180 13.73 12.28 -2.14
C GLN A 180 12.79 11.09 -2.29
N GLY A 181 13.14 9.94 -1.72
CA GLY A 181 12.27 8.77 -1.76
C GLY A 181 10.94 8.97 -1.01
N LEU A 182 10.93 9.71 0.10
CA LEU A 182 9.68 10.08 0.80
C LEU A 182 8.79 11.03 -0.01
N ARG A 183 9.37 11.87 -0.86
CA ARG A 183 8.60 12.75 -1.77
C ARG A 183 7.98 11.95 -2.91
N ILE A 184 8.78 11.11 -3.57
CA ILE A 184 8.29 10.23 -4.66
C ILE A 184 7.19 9.30 -4.16
N SER A 185 7.37 8.69 -2.98
CA SER A 185 6.34 7.81 -2.41
C SER A 185 5.03 8.55 -2.15
N ARG A 186 5.08 9.81 -1.69
CA ARG A 186 3.87 10.63 -1.49
C ARG A 186 3.14 10.88 -2.79
N LEU A 187 3.86 11.23 -3.85
CA LEU A 187 3.27 11.45 -5.17
C LEU A 187 2.56 10.19 -5.69
N LEU A 188 3.15 9.02 -5.47
CA LEU A 188 2.54 7.74 -5.85
C LEU A 188 1.29 7.39 -5.00
N MET A 189 1.16 7.92 -3.78
CA MET A 189 -0.06 7.72 -2.95
C MET A 189 -1.30 8.42 -3.51
N ASP A 190 -1.11 9.38 -4.43
CA ASP A 190 -2.21 10.10 -5.08
C ASP A 190 -2.77 9.35 -6.31
N GLU A 191 -2.26 8.14 -6.60
CA GLU A 191 -2.84 7.26 -7.63
C GLU A 191 -4.03 6.45 -7.05
N PRO A 192 -5.20 6.42 -7.73
CA PRO A 192 -6.40 5.73 -7.25
C PRO A 192 -6.35 4.20 -7.50
N ILE A 193 -5.18 3.58 -7.31
CA ILE A 193 -4.96 2.15 -7.51
C ILE A 193 -4.38 1.56 -6.23
N LEU A 194 -5.07 0.57 -5.66
CA LEU A 194 -4.72 -0.02 -4.36
C LEU A 194 -3.30 -0.60 -4.34
N ILE A 195 -2.89 -1.27 -5.41
CA ILE A 195 -1.55 -1.86 -5.55
C ILE A 195 -0.48 -0.75 -5.57
N SER A 196 -0.73 0.35 -6.28
CA SER A 196 0.17 1.50 -6.36
C SER A 196 0.33 2.16 -4.98
N PHE A 197 -0.77 2.32 -4.24
CA PHE A 197 -0.76 2.82 -2.86
C PHE A 197 0.01 1.89 -1.89
N LEU A 198 -0.20 0.58 -1.95
CA LEU A 198 0.55 -0.40 -1.16
C LEU A 198 2.06 -0.30 -1.44
N TYR A 199 2.42 -0.12 -2.71
CA TYR A 199 3.81 0.05 -3.08
C TYR A 199 4.40 1.38 -2.57
N ALA A 200 3.64 2.47 -2.66
CA ALA A 200 4.03 3.76 -2.08
C ALA A 200 4.30 3.66 -0.58
N LEU A 201 3.46 2.93 0.17
CA LEU A 201 3.70 2.62 1.59
C LEU A 201 5.00 1.82 1.77
N GLN A 202 5.26 0.81 0.93
CA GLN A 202 6.50 0.04 1.02
C GLN A 202 7.75 0.89 0.74
N MET A 203 7.70 1.79 -0.25
CA MET A 203 8.77 2.73 -0.56
C MET A 203 9.01 3.66 0.64
N GLU A 204 7.96 4.27 1.19
CA GLU A 204 8.04 5.12 2.37
C GLU A 204 8.69 4.40 3.56
N ARG A 205 8.22 3.19 3.89
CA ARG A 205 8.81 2.34 4.93
C ARG A 205 10.31 2.16 4.73
N THR A 206 10.71 1.89 3.48
CA THR A 206 12.10 1.64 3.14
C THR A 206 12.97 2.90 3.31
N MET A 207 12.42 4.08 3.04
CA MET A 207 13.12 5.35 3.28
C MET A 207 13.18 5.71 4.76
N LEU A 208 12.14 5.41 5.55
CA LEU A 208 12.18 5.58 7.01
C LEU A 208 13.26 4.66 7.64
N ASP A 209 13.37 3.44 7.14
CA ASP A 209 14.42 2.49 7.57
C ASP A 209 15.82 2.97 7.17
N GLY A 210 15.95 3.58 6.00
CA GLY A 210 17.17 4.24 5.55
C GLY A 210 17.54 5.41 6.44
N ALA A 211 16.58 6.27 6.78
CA ALA A 211 16.80 7.40 7.64
C ALA A 211 17.28 6.97 9.04
N PHE A 212 16.67 5.94 9.63
CA PHE A 212 17.14 5.35 10.89
C PHE A 212 18.56 4.76 10.75
N TYR A 213 18.83 4.08 9.64
CA TYR A 213 20.17 3.56 9.33
C TYR A 213 21.21 4.68 9.27
N VAL A 214 20.92 5.80 8.59
CA VAL A 214 21.82 6.96 8.48
C VAL A 214 22.15 7.54 9.84
N ILE A 215 21.14 7.93 10.62
CA ILE A 215 21.35 8.59 11.92
C ILE A 215 22.02 7.68 12.97
N SER A 216 22.00 6.36 12.74
CA SER A 216 22.65 5.37 13.61
C SER A 216 24.11 5.12 13.25
N ASN A 217 24.54 5.43 12.01
CA ASN A 217 25.85 5.03 11.49
C ASN A 217 26.72 6.21 11.03
N THR A 218 26.16 7.40 10.91
CA THR A 218 26.87 8.58 10.40
C THR A 218 26.42 9.85 11.12
N PRO A 219 27.34 10.78 11.43
CA PRO A 219 26.98 12.11 11.92
C PRO A 219 26.04 12.84 10.95
N THR A 220 25.06 13.54 11.49
CA THR A 220 24.13 14.39 10.72
C THR A 220 24.04 15.77 11.38
N THR A 221 23.73 16.79 10.60
CA THR A 221 23.46 18.13 11.14
C THR A 221 22.05 18.23 11.73
N ALA A 222 21.84 19.21 12.60
CA ALA A 222 20.52 19.51 13.15
C ALA A 222 19.53 19.95 12.05
N GLU A 223 20.02 20.64 11.02
CA GLU A 223 19.23 21.09 9.87
C GLU A 223 18.73 19.91 9.05
N ALA A 224 19.61 18.98 8.65
CA ALA A 224 19.21 17.77 7.91
C ALA A 224 18.18 16.93 8.68
N ARG A 225 18.36 16.78 10.01
CA ARG A 225 17.35 16.10 10.86
C ARG A 225 16.02 16.85 10.92
N ALA A 226 16.04 18.18 10.94
CA ALA A 226 14.83 18.99 10.92
C ALA A 226 14.09 18.86 9.58
N ASP A 227 14.81 18.84 8.46
CA ASP A 227 14.27 18.60 7.12
C ASP A 227 13.63 17.24 6.99
N LEU A 228 14.31 16.20 7.45
CA LEU A 228 13.75 14.85 7.48
C LEU A 228 12.47 14.81 8.29
N ARG A 229 12.43 15.44 9.48
CA ARG A 229 11.22 15.49 10.31
C ARG A 229 10.06 16.17 9.59
N ARG A 230 10.32 17.29 8.88
CA ARG A 230 9.32 17.96 8.02
C ARG A 230 8.83 17.05 6.90
N ALA A 231 9.74 16.35 6.22
CA ALA A 231 9.40 15.41 5.16
C ALA A 231 8.50 14.27 5.65
N ILE A 232 8.81 13.67 6.81
CA ILE A 232 7.99 12.60 7.42
C ILE A 232 6.60 13.12 7.82
N ALA A 233 6.53 14.34 8.37
CA ALA A 233 5.28 14.95 8.82
C ALA A 233 4.32 15.28 7.66
N GLY A 234 4.84 15.56 6.47
CA GLY A 234 4.03 15.89 5.29
C GLY A 234 3.33 14.69 4.62
N SER A 235 3.49 13.46 5.12
CA SER A 235 2.88 12.28 4.51
C SER A 235 1.34 12.28 4.66
N ASN A 236 0.62 12.04 3.56
CA ASN A 236 -0.84 12.06 3.51
C ASN A 236 -1.47 10.66 3.42
N ARG A 237 -0.94 9.71 4.22
CA ARG A 237 -1.33 8.28 4.17
C ARG A 237 -2.83 8.06 4.26
N LYS A 238 -3.52 8.88 5.05
CA LYS A 238 -4.98 8.79 5.23
C LYS A 238 -5.73 9.12 3.95
N ASN A 239 -5.44 10.25 3.30
CA ASN A 239 -6.14 10.59 2.07
C ASN A 239 -5.75 9.61 0.95
N GLY A 240 -4.49 9.18 0.89
CA GLY A 240 -4.05 8.14 -0.04
C GLY A 240 -4.81 6.82 0.17
N LEU A 241 -5.02 6.40 1.43
CA LEU A 241 -5.83 5.22 1.74
C LEU A 241 -7.28 5.38 1.27
N LEU A 242 -7.91 6.51 1.57
CA LEU A 242 -9.28 6.78 1.14
C LEU A 242 -9.40 6.77 -0.38
N LEU A 243 -8.46 7.40 -1.07
CA LEU A 243 -8.40 7.43 -2.53
C LEU A 243 -8.23 6.02 -3.11
N ALA A 244 -7.29 5.25 -2.57
CA ALA A 244 -7.05 3.87 -2.96
C ALA A 244 -8.26 2.95 -2.73
N LEU A 245 -8.96 3.09 -1.60
CA LEU A 245 -10.18 2.33 -1.30
C LEU A 245 -11.34 2.70 -2.25
N LYS A 246 -11.50 3.99 -2.60
CA LYS A 246 -12.48 4.43 -3.59
C LYS A 246 -12.13 3.92 -5.00
N GLY A 247 -10.86 3.95 -5.35
CA GLY A 247 -10.32 3.36 -6.57
C GLY A 247 -10.60 1.87 -6.68
N GLU A 248 -10.28 1.12 -5.62
CA GLU A 248 -10.56 -0.31 -5.51
C GLU A 248 -12.06 -0.58 -5.68
N ARG A 249 -12.93 0.13 -4.95
CA ARG A 249 -14.40 0.01 -5.07
C ARG A 249 -14.85 0.21 -6.51
N SER A 250 -14.34 1.24 -7.18
CA SER A 250 -14.70 1.57 -8.56
C SER A 250 -14.23 0.48 -9.54
N CYS A 251 -13.03 -0.07 -9.31
CA CYS A 251 -12.48 -1.20 -10.07
C CYS A 251 -13.34 -2.47 -9.92
N GLY A 252 -13.78 -2.79 -8.70
CA GLY A 252 -14.66 -3.93 -8.45
C GLY A 252 -16.03 -3.77 -9.11
N ILE A 253 -16.67 -2.59 -9.00
CA ILE A 253 -17.96 -2.30 -9.65
C ILE A 253 -17.85 -2.45 -11.17
N GLN A 254 -16.77 -1.94 -11.77
CA GLN A 254 -16.45 -2.10 -13.18
C GLN A 254 -16.30 -3.59 -13.56
N THR A 255 -15.56 -4.35 -12.76
CA THR A 255 -15.37 -5.79 -12.96
C THR A 255 -16.68 -6.56 -12.97
N PHE A 256 -17.60 -6.26 -12.05
CA PHE A 256 -18.94 -6.89 -12.07
C PHE A 256 -19.74 -6.53 -13.33
N ARG A 257 -19.59 -5.31 -13.87
CA ARG A 257 -20.22 -4.94 -15.15
C ARG A 257 -19.63 -5.78 -16.27
N ASP A 258 -18.31 -5.84 -16.37
CA ASP A 258 -17.60 -6.53 -17.44
C ASP A 258 -17.87 -8.05 -17.40
N LEU A 259 -17.97 -8.66 -16.20
CA LEU A 259 -18.39 -10.06 -16.02
C LEU A 259 -19.81 -10.32 -16.54
N ARG A 260 -20.76 -9.40 -16.30
CA ARG A 260 -22.14 -9.52 -16.82
C ARG A 260 -22.21 -9.38 -18.33
N GLU A 261 -21.26 -8.68 -18.93
CA GLU A 261 -21.12 -8.50 -20.38
C GLU A 261 -20.38 -9.65 -21.06
N GLY A 262 -19.90 -10.64 -20.29
CA GLY A 262 -19.20 -11.82 -20.80
C GLY A 262 -17.73 -11.57 -21.12
N ASN A 263 -17.10 -10.56 -20.50
CA ASN A 263 -15.67 -10.34 -20.62
C ASN A 263 -14.90 -11.33 -19.73
N ASP A 264 -14.41 -12.41 -20.32
CA ASP A 264 -13.63 -13.46 -19.63
C ASP A 264 -12.31 -12.96 -19.00
N ASN A 265 -11.84 -11.77 -19.38
CA ASN A 265 -10.61 -11.18 -18.85
C ASN A 265 -10.85 -10.14 -17.75
N ALA A 266 -12.10 -9.94 -17.29
CA ALA A 266 -12.45 -8.92 -16.29
C ALA A 266 -11.64 -8.99 -14.98
N LEU A 267 -11.15 -10.18 -14.62
CA LEU A 267 -10.35 -10.43 -13.41
C LEU A 267 -8.86 -10.68 -13.70
N GLY A 268 -8.33 -10.18 -14.82
CA GLY A 268 -6.91 -10.30 -15.15
C GLY A 268 -6.43 -11.75 -15.30
N GLY A 269 -7.28 -12.62 -15.85
CA GLY A 269 -6.97 -14.04 -16.07
C GLY A 269 -7.39 -14.99 -14.93
N MET A 270 -7.94 -14.48 -13.82
CA MET A 270 -8.58 -15.33 -12.81
C MET A 270 -9.94 -15.85 -13.30
N ARG A 271 -10.09 -17.18 -13.35
CA ARG A 271 -11.36 -17.83 -13.70
C ARG A 271 -12.26 -17.94 -12.47
N VAL A 272 -13.39 -17.24 -12.48
CA VAL A 272 -14.49 -17.51 -11.55
C VAL A 272 -15.43 -18.49 -12.24
N SER A 273 -15.71 -19.62 -11.58
CA SER A 273 -16.58 -20.67 -12.09
C SER A 273 -18.03 -20.17 -12.19
N ASN A 274 -18.38 -19.49 -13.28
CA ASN A 274 -19.71 -18.89 -13.47
C ASN A 274 -20.71 -19.78 -14.21
N HIS A 275 -20.35 -21.01 -14.61
CA HIS A 275 -21.24 -21.89 -15.38
C HIS A 275 -22.33 -22.60 -14.58
N ILE A 276 -22.92 -21.94 -13.59
CA ILE A 276 -23.93 -22.57 -12.71
C ILE A 276 -25.26 -21.84 -12.92
N LEU A 277 -26.15 -22.44 -13.74
CA LEU A 277 -27.62 -22.19 -13.82
C LEU A 277 -28.18 -21.11 -14.77
N GLY A 278 -27.51 -20.77 -15.86
CA GLY A 278 -28.10 -19.99 -16.97
C GLY A 278 -28.29 -18.49 -16.67
N PHE A 279 -28.65 -17.73 -17.72
CA PHE A 279 -28.49 -16.27 -17.77
C PHE A 279 -29.15 -15.50 -16.60
N ALA A 280 -30.37 -15.89 -16.16
CA ALA A 280 -31.06 -15.16 -15.11
C ALA A 280 -30.46 -15.36 -13.71
N PHE A 281 -30.10 -16.60 -13.34
CA PHE A 281 -29.53 -16.89 -12.02
C PHE A 281 -28.11 -16.37 -11.89
N GLU A 282 -27.33 -16.39 -12.97
CA GLU A 282 -25.99 -15.79 -13.04
C GLU A 282 -26.04 -14.28 -12.81
N GLN A 283 -26.96 -13.57 -13.48
CA GLN A 283 -27.15 -12.13 -13.28
C GLN A 283 -27.61 -11.80 -11.85
N ALA A 284 -28.53 -12.60 -11.29
CA ALA A 284 -28.97 -12.46 -9.91
C ALA A 284 -27.80 -12.64 -8.92
N TYR A 285 -26.95 -13.64 -9.16
CA TYR A 285 -25.77 -13.93 -8.35
C TYR A 285 -24.76 -12.77 -8.38
N LEU A 286 -24.41 -12.28 -9.58
CA LEU A 286 -23.45 -11.18 -9.73
C LEU A 286 -23.97 -9.87 -9.12
N ASN A 287 -25.28 -9.58 -9.23
CA ASN A 287 -25.87 -8.40 -8.59
C ASN A 287 -25.83 -8.50 -7.05
N ASP A 288 -26.05 -9.70 -6.51
CA ASP A 288 -26.00 -9.94 -5.08
C ASP A 288 -24.56 -9.83 -4.54
N ASP A 289 -23.58 -10.42 -5.24
CA ASP A 289 -22.15 -10.30 -4.95
C ASP A 289 -21.67 -8.85 -5.04
N GLU A 290 -22.03 -8.13 -6.10
CA GLU A 290 -21.70 -6.72 -6.21
C GLU A 290 -22.31 -5.89 -5.08
N SER A 291 -23.57 -6.14 -4.69
CA SER A 291 -24.19 -5.41 -3.58
C SER A 291 -23.44 -5.62 -2.26
N GLN A 292 -22.93 -6.84 -2.05
CA GLN A 292 -22.15 -7.18 -0.88
C GLN A 292 -20.75 -6.55 -0.95
N TYR A 293 -20.13 -6.57 -2.12
CA TYR A 293 -18.86 -5.91 -2.40
C TYR A 293 -18.94 -4.41 -2.08
N ILE A 294 -19.93 -3.69 -2.63
CA ILE A 294 -20.11 -2.26 -2.36
C ILE A 294 -20.30 -2.00 -0.87
N THR A 295 -21.10 -2.82 -0.18
CA THR A 295 -21.33 -2.69 1.26
C THR A 295 -20.02 -2.83 2.05
N VAL A 296 -19.19 -3.81 1.70
CA VAL A 296 -17.88 -4.04 2.34
C VAL A 296 -16.94 -2.87 2.08
N MET A 297 -16.87 -2.38 0.84
CA MET A 297 -15.99 -1.26 0.49
C MET A 297 -16.44 0.05 1.12
N ASN A 298 -17.74 0.35 1.15
CA ASN A 298 -18.27 1.51 1.85
C ASN A 298 -17.93 1.44 3.35
N ASN A 299 -18.08 0.26 3.96
CA ASN A 299 -17.67 0.07 5.34
C ASN A 299 -16.15 0.33 5.51
N ALA A 300 -15.29 -0.20 4.63
CA ALA A 300 -13.85 0.07 4.71
C ALA A 300 -13.53 1.57 4.60
N ILE A 301 -14.20 2.30 3.72
CA ILE A 301 -14.03 3.75 3.51
C ILE A 301 -14.51 4.54 4.74
N GLU A 302 -15.74 4.32 5.21
CA GLU A 302 -16.31 4.99 6.37
C GLU A 302 -15.51 4.76 7.66
N ASN A 303 -14.90 3.58 7.78
CA ASN A 303 -14.20 3.15 8.98
C ASN A 303 -12.68 3.33 8.86
N ALA A 304 -12.16 3.89 7.76
CA ALA A 304 -10.73 4.08 7.53
C ALA A 304 -10.06 4.90 8.66
N ASP A 305 -10.81 5.83 9.27
CA ASP A 305 -10.33 6.71 10.34
C ASP A 305 -10.39 6.15 11.75
N LYS A 306 -11.02 5.00 11.92
CA LYS A 306 -11.20 4.41 13.24
C LYS A 306 -9.88 3.89 13.78
N SER A 307 -9.89 3.55 15.07
CA SER A 307 -8.74 2.88 15.67
C SER A 307 -8.54 1.49 15.05
N HIS A 308 -7.29 1.02 15.00
CA HIS A 308 -6.99 -0.33 14.52
C HIS A 308 -7.86 -1.43 15.20
N PRO A 309 -8.03 -1.46 16.54
CA PRO A 309 -8.84 -2.49 17.19
C PRO A 309 -10.31 -2.43 16.76
N GLU A 310 -10.84 -1.23 16.53
CA GLU A 310 -12.21 -1.05 16.06
C GLU A 310 -12.38 -1.52 14.60
N ARG A 311 -11.43 -1.19 13.72
CA ARG A 311 -11.44 -1.67 12.33
C ARG A 311 -11.35 -3.19 12.25
N VAL A 312 -10.47 -3.82 13.04
CA VAL A 312 -10.35 -5.29 13.11
C VAL A 312 -11.67 -5.91 13.53
N ARG A 313 -12.29 -5.43 14.62
CA ARG A 313 -13.60 -5.93 15.08
C ARG A 313 -14.67 -5.85 13.99
N LEU A 314 -14.79 -4.69 13.32
CA LEU A 314 -15.77 -4.49 12.26
C LEU A 314 -15.51 -5.42 11.06
N SER A 315 -14.24 -5.63 10.74
CA SER A 315 -13.81 -6.51 9.64
C SER A 315 -14.10 -7.98 9.95
N GLU A 316 -13.86 -8.43 11.18
CA GLU A 316 -14.19 -9.79 11.64
C GLU A 316 -15.70 -10.05 11.58
N GLU A 317 -16.53 -9.07 11.95
CA GLU A 317 -17.99 -9.16 11.81
C GLU A 317 -18.42 -9.33 10.35
N ILE A 318 -17.74 -8.66 9.41
CA ILE A 318 -17.97 -8.80 7.96
C ILE A 318 -17.51 -10.18 7.47
N ILE A 319 -16.29 -10.60 7.81
CA ILE A 319 -15.74 -11.91 7.42
C ILE A 319 -16.67 -13.03 7.88
N LYS A 320 -17.09 -13.02 9.14
CA LYS A 320 -18.00 -14.04 9.70
C LYS A 320 -19.32 -14.13 8.94
N LYS A 321 -19.87 -12.99 8.49
CA LYS A 321 -21.09 -12.96 7.67
C LYS A 321 -20.86 -13.56 6.28
N LEU A 322 -19.70 -13.32 5.68
CA LEU A 322 -19.34 -13.85 4.35
C LEU A 322 -19.03 -15.36 4.39
N GLU A 323 -18.29 -15.83 5.39
CA GLU A 323 -17.91 -17.24 5.56
C GLU A 323 -19.13 -18.16 5.75
N GLY A 324 -20.20 -17.67 6.37
CA GLY A 324 -21.46 -18.40 6.53
C GLY A 324 -22.17 -18.73 5.21
N SER A 325 -21.73 -18.18 4.07
CA SER A 325 -22.36 -18.37 2.76
C SER A 325 -21.45 -19.12 1.79
N ALA A 326 -21.37 -20.45 1.85
CA ALA A 326 -20.36 -21.26 1.16
C ALA A 326 -20.16 -20.95 -0.34
N LEU A 327 -21.23 -20.71 -1.10
CA LEU A 327 -21.17 -20.47 -2.56
C LEU A 327 -21.47 -19.02 -2.96
N ARG A 328 -21.86 -18.13 -2.04
CA ARG A 328 -22.15 -16.71 -2.34
C ARG A 328 -20.90 -15.86 -2.12
N PHE A 329 -20.88 -14.73 -2.82
CA PHE A 329 -19.92 -13.65 -2.62
C PHE A 329 -18.47 -14.00 -3.00
N SER A 330 -18.28 -14.85 -4.02
CA SER A 330 -16.97 -15.36 -4.39
C SER A 330 -15.99 -14.23 -4.76
N VAL A 331 -16.45 -13.23 -5.52
CA VAL A 331 -15.60 -12.10 -5.92
C VAL A 331 -15.31 -11.21 -4.71
N THR A 332 -16.31 -10.91 -3.89
CA THR A 332 -16.09 -10.13 -2.65
C THR A 332 -15.07 -10.79 -1.71
N LYS A 333 -15.18 -12.10 -1.50
CA LYS A 333 -14.27 -12.86 -0.62
C LYS A 333 -12.84 -12.88 -1.13
N LEU A 334 -12.66 -12.86 -2.45
CA LEU A 334 -11.33 -12.85 -3.08
C LEU A 334 -10.58 -11.55 -2.78
N ILE A 335 -11.27 -10.41 -2.78
CA ILE A 335 -10.66 -9.07 -2.68
C ILE A 335 -10.48 -8.62 -1.21
N LEU A 336 -11.36 -9.07 -0.32
CA LEU A 336 -11.41 -8.62 1.07
C LEU A 336 -10.05 -8.71 1.81
N PRO A 337 -9.26 -9.80 1.74
CA PRO A 337 -7.99 -9.88 2.45
C PRO A 337 -7.01 -8.76 2.09
N ALA A 338 -6.93 -8.39 0.81
CA ALA A 338 -6.05 -7.31 0.35
C ALA A 338 -6.51 -5.93 0.85
N THR A 339 -7.83 -5.71 0.89
CA THR A 339 -8.41 -4.47 1.44
C THR A 339 -8.05 -4.31 2.92
N LEU A 340 -8.19 -5.38 3.72
CA LEU A 340 -7.87 -5.35 5.15
C LEU A 340 -6.39 -5.13 5.39
N ALA A 341 -5.53 -5.89 4.70
CA ALA A 341 -4.08 -5.78 4.81
C ALA A 341 -3.56 -4.35 4.50
N THR A 342 -4.25 -3.62 3.62
CA THR A 342 -3.89 -2.23 3.29
C THR A 342 -4.07 -1.29 4.48
N THR A 343 -5.17 -1.39 5.21
CA THR A 343 -5.39 -0.54 6.40
C THR A 343 -4.35 -0.81 7.49
N GLU A 344 -3.96 -2.08 7.66
CA GLU A 344 -2.90 -2.47 8.59
C GLU A 344 -1.53 -1.92 8.17
N ALA A 345 -1.23 -1.92 6.87
CA ALA A 345 0.01 -1.35 6.34
C ALA A 345 0.11 0.15 6.62
N VAL A 346 -1.00 0.89 6.58
CA VAL A 346 -1.06 2.31 6.95
C VAL A 346 -0.74 2.52 8.44
N ASP A 347 -1.32 1.71 9.33
CA ASP A 347 -1.02 1.77 10.76
C ASP A 347 0.45 1.48 11.03
N PHE A 348 0.98 0.43 10.39
CA PHE A 348 2.38 0.03 10.51
C PHE A 348 3.33 1.16 10.10
N ASN A 349 3.11 1.77 8.93
CA ASN A 349 3.92 2.89 8.48
C ASN A 349 3.77 4.13 9.37
N THR A 350 2.56 4.40 9.86
CA THR A 350 2.30 5.49 10.80
C THR A 350 3.07 5.29 12.10
N ALA A 351 3.12 4.06 12.63
CA ALA A 351 3.90 3.72 13.80
C ALA A 351 5.39 3.96 13.56
N LYS A 352 5.96 3.49 12.45
CA LYS A 352 7.38 3.73 12.12
C LYS A 352 7.69 5.22 12.00
N ALA A 353 6.89 5.95 11.23
CA ALA A 353 7.08 7.39 11.04
C ALA A 353 7.08 8.15 12.37
N ARG A 354 6.10 7.86 13.25
CA ARG A 354 6.01 8.49 14.57
C ARG A 354 7.18 8.11 15.48
N SER A 355 7.58 6.83 15.49
CA SER A 355 8.74 6.37 16.27
C SER A 355 10.03 7.06 15.83
N LEU A 356 10.25 7.22 14.52
CA LEU A 356 11.43 7.93 14.00
C LEU A 356 11.40 9.42 14.34
N GLN A 357 10.24 10.08 14.26
CA GLN A 357 10.10 11.48 14.68
C GLN A 357 10.45 11.70 16.15
N VAL A 358 10.06 10.77 17.03
CA VAL A 358 10.44 10.82 18.46
C VAL A 358 11.95 10.64 18.62
N ILE A 359 12.59 9.73 17.89
CA ILE A 359 14.05 9.55 17.91
C ILE A 359 14.77 10.82 17.44
N LEU A 360 14.33 11.43 16.33
CA LEU A 360 14.92 12.68 15.83
C LEU A 360 14.77 13.82 16.85
N ARG A 361 13.65 13.86 17.57
CA ARG A 361 13.42 14.82 18.66
C ARG A 361 14.34 14.56 19.85
N LEU A 362 14.47 13.30 20.27
CA LEU A 362 15.42 12.88 21.31
C LEU A 362 16.85 13.29 20.95
N GLN A 363 17.26 13.14 19.70
CA GLN A 363 18.59 13.58 19.24
C GLN A 363 18.78 15.11 19.30
N ALA A 364 17.72 15.89 19.08
CA ALA A 364 17.79 17.35 19.15
C ALA A 364 17.78 17.88 20.59
N GLU A 365 16.89 17.33 21.43
CA GLU A 365 16.55 17.87 22.76
C GLU A 365 17.22 17.10 23.92
N GLY A 366 17.74 15.90 23.68
CA GLY A 366 18.32 15.01 24.69
C GLY A 366 17.28 14.30 25.58
N GLN A 367 16.03 14.76 25.57
CA GLN A 367 14.92 14.20 26.35
C GLN A 367 13.58 14.45 25.64
N VAL A 368 12.57 13.62 25.95
CA VAL A 368 11.17 13.83 25.55
C VAL A 368 10.26 13.52 26.73
N THR A 369 9.20 14.32 26.92
CA THR A 369 8.21 14.10 27.97
C THR A 369 7.10 13.18 27.47
N LEU A 370 6.55 12.31 28.35
CA LEU A 370 5.49 11.36 27.99
C LEU A 370 4.23 12.04 27.41
N SER A 371 3.90 13.24 27.88
CA SER A 371 2.78 14.05 27.38
C SER A 371 2.91 14.42 25.91
N ASP A 372 4.13 14.42 25.39
CA ASP A 372 4.43 14.89 24.05
C ASP A 372 4.56 13.75 23.03
N LEU A 373 4.48 12.51 23.50
CA LEU A 373 4.59 11.35 22.64
C LEU A 373 3.32 11.20 21.80
N PRO A 374 3.47 10.99 20.48
CA PRO A 374 2.31 10.78 19.63
C PRO A 374 1.60 9.47 20.04
N GLN A 375 0.30 9.41 19.77
CA GLN A 375 -0.47 8.20 19.99
C GLN A 375 0.02 7.08 19.06
N ASP A 376 0.08 5.87 19.59
CA ASP A 376 0.26 4.62 18.88
C ASP A 376 -0.98 4.35 18.00
N PRO A 377 -0.83 4.10 16.68
CA PRO A 377 -1.96 3.78 15.82
C PRO A 377 -2.68 2.47 16.20
N PHE A 378 -1.99 1.53 16.84
CA PHE A 378 -2.57 0.24 17.24
C PHE A 378 -3.27 0.29 18.60
N SER A 379 -2.66 0.92 19.61
CA SER A 379 -3.19 0.91 20.99
C SER A 379 -3.89 2.21 21.42
N ARG A 380 -3.73 3.31 20.66
CA ARG A 380 -4.20 4.68 21.00
C ARG A 380 -3.61 5.28 22.27
N LYS A 381 -2.68 4.57 22.92
CA LYS A 381 -1.87 5.08 24.03
C LYS A 381 -0.64 5.81 23.47
N PRO A 382 0.08 6.63 24.25
CA PRO A 382 1.37 7.15 23.80
C PRO A 382 2.32 6.04 23.35
N LEU A 383 3.19 6.30 22.37
CA LEU A 383 4.27 5.38 22.00
C LEU A 383 5.12 5.01 23.23
N ILE A 384 5.74 3.84 23.18
CA ILE A 384 6.61 3.37 24.26
C ILE A 384 8.04 3.83 23.99
N THR A 385 8.66 4.46 24.98
CA THR A 385 10.08 4.84 24.97
C THR A 385 10.80 4.07 26.07
N LYS A 386 11.89 3.37 25.73
CA LYS A 386 12.76 2.68 26.69
C LYS A 386 14.19 3.20 26.53
N GLN A 387 14.84 3.50 27.65
CA GLN A 387 16.25 3.86 27.69
C GLN A 387 17.02 2.74 28.41
N LYS A 388 18.07 2.23 27.78
CA LYS A 388 18.99 1.25 28.36
C LYS A 388 20.40 1.54 27.87
N ASP A 389 21.37 1.60 28.78
CA ASP A 389 22.79 1.83 28.46
C ASP A 389 23.02 3.08 27.58
N GLN A 390 22.31 4.18 27.89
CA GLN A 390 22.29 5.44 27.12
C GLN A 390 21.75 5.32 25.68
N ALA A 391 21.22 4.16 25.30
CA ALA A 391 20.53 3.97 24.04
C ALA A 391 19.01 4.00 24.22
N TRP A 392 18.32 4.56 23.23
CA TRP A 392 16.88 4.71 23.20
C TRP A 392 16.24 3.74 22.23
N THR A 393 15.10 3.18 22.62
CA THR A 393 14.21 2.41 21.77
C THR A 393 12.83 3.05 21.83
N VAL A 394 12.23 3.32 20.66
CA VAL A 394 10.90 3.91 20.54
C VAL A 394 10.04 3.04 19.63
N TYR A 395 8.87 2.64 20.12
CA TYR A 395 8.03 1.69 19.41
C TYR A 395 6.54 1.74 19.76
N SER A 396 5.77 1.14 18.87
CA SER A 396 4.35 0.79 18.99
C SER A 396 4.22 -0.70 19.29
N VAL A 397 3.15 -1.08 19.99
CA VAL A 397 2.83 -2.49 20.34
C VAL A 397 2.38 -3.35 19.15
N GLY A 398 2.32 -2.78 17.95
CA GLY A 398 1.97 -3.49 16.72
C GLY A 398 0.59 -4.14 16.72
N LYS A 399 0.37 -5.04 15.76
CA LYS A 399 -0.94 -5.63 15.45
C LYS A 399 -1.49 -6.51 16.57
N ASN A 400 -0.62 -7.17 17.33
CA ASN A 400 -1.04 -8.06 18.42
C ASN A 400 -1.53 -7.29 19.66
N GLN A 401 -1.29 -5.97 19.70
CA GLN A 401 -1.63 -5.05 20.79
C GLN A 401 -1.02 -5.42 22.15
N LYS A 402 0.13 -6.09 22.14
CA LYS A 402 0.88 -6.51 23.33
C LYS A 402 2.25 -5.84 23.32
N ASP A 403 2.72 -5.39 24.47
CA ASP A 403 4.11 -4.90 24.59
C ASP A 403 5.06 -6.09 24.57
N ASP A 404 5.72 -6.33 23.44
CA ASP A 404 6.76 -7.35 23.28
C ASP A 404 8.18 -6.79 23.56
N HIS A 405 8.23 -5.69 24.31
CA HIS A 405 9.43 -5.06 24.84
C HIS A 405 10.42 -4.54 23.80
N GLY A 406 9.94 -4.13 22.63
CA GLY A 406 10.73 -3.66 21.50
C GLY A 406 11.24 -4.78 20.62
N ASP A 407 10.58 -5.94 20.60
CA ASP A 407 10.92 -7.03 19.68
C ASP A 407 10.38 -6.71 18.28
N PHE A 408 11.26 -6.19 17.42
CA PHE A 408 10.97 -5.91 16.02
C PHE A 408 11.00 -7.16 15.13
N GLY A 409 11.22 -8.35 15.71
CA GLY A 409 11.31 -9.61 15.02
C GLY A 409 12.56 -9.76 14.14
N THR A 410 12.79 -10.99 13.69
CA THR A 410 13.79 -11.27 12.65
C THR A 410 13.23 -10.98 11.25
N PRO A 411 14.09 -10.78 10.24
CA PRO A 411 13.61 -10.60 8.88
C PRO A 411 12.79 -11.77 8.32
N LYS A 412 13.00 -13.00 8.81
CA LYS A 412 12.18 -14.16 8.46
C LYS A 412 10.80 -14.13 9.11
N GLN A 413 10.68 -13.50 10.28
CA GLN A 413 9.41 -13.25 10.97
C GLN A 413 8.64 -12.06 10.39
N HIS A 414 9.25 -11.19 9.57
CA HIS A 414 8.49 -10.14 8.88
C HIS A 414 7.42 -10.70 7.93
N ALA A 415 7.58 -11.94 7.43
CA ALA A 415 6.53 -12.65 6.70
C ALA A 415 5.32 -13.02 7.58
N ARG A 416 5.48 -13.01 8.91
CA ARG A 416 4.43 -13.21 9.93
C ARG A 416 4.13 -11.94 10.74
N GLN A 417 4.63 -10.79 10.28
CA GLN A 417 4.62 -9.48 10.95
C GLN A 417 5.39 -9.45 12.29
N ALA A 418 6.16 -8.39 12.51
CA ALA A 418 6.89 -8.19 13.77
C ALA A 418 5.90 -7.97 14.93
N PRO A 419 6.22 -8.45 16.15
CA PRO A 419 5.39 -8.19 17.34
C PRO A 419 5.23 -6.68 17.61
N ASP A 420 6.36 -5.97 17.76
CA ASP A 420 6.40 -4.52 17.91
C ASP A 420 6.85 -3.80 16.62
N VAL A 421 6.53 -2.51 16.53
CA VAL A 421 6.86 -1.67 15.36
C VAL A 421 7.57 -0.40 15.81
N GLY A 422 8.85 -0.26 15.47
CA GLY A 422 9.61 0.91 15.86
C GLY A 422 11.07 0.86 15.45
N TYR A 423 11.88 1.56 16.24
CA TYR A 423 13.31 1.76 16.01
C TYR A 423 14.08 1.76 17.34
N GLY A 424 15.33 1.33 17.27
CA GLY A 424 16.25 1.26 18.40
C GLY A 424 16.99 -0.08 18.47
N PRO A 425 17.96 -0.23 19.39
CA PRO A 425 18.50 0.84 20.23
C PRO A 425 19.31 1.87 19.43
N ILE A 426 19.28 3.15 19.82
CA ILE A 426 20.12 4.22 19.24
C ILE A 426 20.73 5.11 20.32
N HIS A 427 22.03 5.38 20.24
CA HIS A 427 22.70 6.32 21.14
C HIS A 427 22.35 7.76 20.76
N VAL A 428 21.85 8.52 21.73
CA VAL A 428 21.59 9.95 21.56
C VAL A 428 22.86 10.70 21.95
N VAL A 429 23.54 11.28 20.96
CA VAL A 429 24.66 12.20 21.20
C VAL A 429 24.07 13.60 21.39
N PRO A 430 24.18 14.21 22.59
CA PRO A 430 23.62 15.54 22.82
C PRO A 430 24.30 16.57 21.94
N SER A 431 23.51 17.41 21.26
CA SER A 431 23.93 18.48 20.33
C SER A 431 24.91 19.52 20.90
N GLY A 432 25.30 19.44 22.18
CA GLY A 432 26.11 20.43 22.89
C GLY A 432 27.52 19.99 23.27
N GLY A 433 27.93 18.76 22.95
CA GLY A 433 29.31 18.33 23.11
C GLY A 433 30.09 18.66 21.85
N ASN A 434 30.82 19.78 21.83
CA ASN A 434 31.92 19.93 20.87
C ASN A 434 32.81 18.70 21.05
N ALA A 435 32.87 17.86 20.03
CA ALA A 435 33.86 16.80 19.95
C ALA A 435 35.22 17.49 19.82
N ASN A 436 35.90 17.65 20.95
CA ASN A 436 37.32 17.97 21.01
C ASN A 436 38.15 16.73 20.75
#